data_AF-A0A9W3C4R1-F1
#
_entry.id   AF-A0A9W3C4R1-F1
#
_cell.length_a   1.000
_cell.length_b   1.000
_cell.length_c   1.000
_cell.angle_alpha   90.00
_cell.angle_beta   90.00
_cell.angle_gamma   90.00
#
_symmetry.space_group_name_H-M   'P 1'
#
loop_
_entity.id
_entity.type
_entity.pdbx_description
1 polymer ?
#
loop_
_entity_poly.entity_id
_entity_poly.type
_entity_poly.pdbx_seq_one_letter_code
_entity_poly.pdbx_strand_id
1 'polypeptide(L)'
;MAQKQVDDQPITFSSDDTLGVHLLHNDPLLVVLGIDKYDVTKVLIDTGSSVDIIFRETLVKMGIDLNDVKPSTRTLTGFNGSSEVIAGTIRLSVHACGVTRTVKFSVVGSKAPYHIILGTPWLHSVRAIASTYHQCVKFPGSDRSVKTLKGDQQAARDLLIATVKIQRS
;
A
#
# COMPACT_ATOMS: atom_id res chain seq x y z
N MET A 1 -7.82 -10.74 -31.08
CA MET A 1 -8.24 -11.96 -30.36
C MET A 1 -8.84 -11.52 -29.04
N ALA A 2 -10.13 -11.75 -28.81
CA ALA A 2 -10.75 -11.46 -27.52
C ALA A 2 -10.18 -12.44 -26.49
N GLN A 3 -9.57 -11.92 -25.41
CA GLN A 3 -9.25 -12.74 -24.25
C GLN A 3 -10.56 -13.30 -23.72
N LYS A 4 -10.66 -14.63 -23.66
CA LYS A 4 -11.76 -15.33 -23.01
C LYS A 4 -11.82 -14.86 -21.57
N GLN A 5 -12.86 -14.10 -21.22
CA GLN A 5 -13.07 -13.60 -19.87
C GLN A 5 -13.22 -14.82 -18.96
N VAL A 6 -12.21 -15.05 -18.14
CA VAL A 6 -12.23 -16.08 -17.10
C VAL A 6 -13.28 -15.64 -16.09
N ASP A 7 -14.19 -16.55 -15.73
CA ASP A 7 -15.25 -16.28 -14.76
C ASP A 7 -14.62 -16.12 -13.38
N ASP A 8 -14.22 -14.89 -13.05
CA ASP A 8 -13.70 -14.54 -11.73
C ASP A 8 -14.88 -14.44 -10.75
N GLN A 9 -14.71 -15.03 -9.56
CA GLN A 9 -15.68 -14.81 -8.48
C GLN A 9 -15.88 -13.30 -8.26
N PRO A 10 -17.13 -12.83 -8.12
CA PRO A 10 -17.40 -11.43 -7.86
C PRO A 10 -16.81 -11.02 -6.52
N ILE A 11 -16.09 -9.90 -6.49
CA ILE A 11 -15.67 -9.28 -5.23
C ILE A 11 -16.85 -8.51 -4.68
N THR A 12 -17.40 -8.97 -3.57
CA THR A 12 -18.48 -8.31 -2.84
C THR A 12 -18.01 -7.88 -1.46
N PHE A 13 -18.69 -6.89 -0.89
CA PHE A 13 -18.53 -6.48 0.50
C PHE A 13 -19.88 -6.60 1.20
N SER A 14 -19.89 -7.16 2.41
CA SER A 14 -21.09 -7.32 3.24
C SER A 14 -20.85 -6.82 4.66
N SER A 15 -21.90 -6.84 5.48
CA SER A 15 -21.80 -6.56 6.92
C SER A 15 -20.84 -7.51 7.64
N ASP A 16 -20.56 -8.70 7.10
CA ASP A 16 -19.59 -9.62 7.69
C ASP A 16 -18.15 -9.07 7.55
N ASP A 17 -17.90 -8.24 6.54
CA ASP A 17 -16.59 -7.62 6.36
C ASP A 17 -16.28 -6.55 7.40
N THR A 18 -17.31 -6.01 8.08
CA THR A 18 -17.13 -5.09 9.20
C THR A 18 -16.94 -5.80 10.55
N LEU A 19 -16.96 -7.14 10.60
CA LEU A 19 -16.64 -7.87 11.81
C LEU A 19 -15.18 -7.58 12.23
N GLY A 20 -15.01 -7.16 13.48
CA GLY A 20 -13.72 -6.74 14.03
C GLY A 20 -13.30 -5.31 13.66
N VAL A 21 -14.06 -4.61 12.80
CA VAL A 21 -13.84 -3.20 12.50
C VAL A 21 -14.46 -2.36 13.62
N HIS A 22 -13.66 -1.46 14.18
CA HIS A 22 -14.14 -0.42 15.08
C HIS A 22 -14.90 0.63 14.27
N LEU A 23 -16.22 0.47 14.18
CA LEU A 23 -17.15 1.33 13.44
C LEU A 23 -17.21 2.76 14.00
N LEU A 24 -17.78 3.67 13.20
CA LEU A 24 -17.69 5.14 13.38
C LEU A 24 -16.24 5.63 13.33
N HIS A 25 -15.55 5.32 12.23
CA HIS A 25 -14.16 5.69 12.03
C HIS A 25 -13.95 6.46 10.71
N ASN A 26 -12.85 7.19 10.65
CA ASN A 26 -12.29 7.76 9.43
C ASN A 26 -10.82 7.29 9.24
N ASP A 27 -10.50 6.12 9.82
CA ASP A 27 -9.15 5.57 9.83
C ASP A 27 -8.63 5.35 8.40
N PRO A 28 -7.39 5.80 8.07
CA PRO A 28 -6.77 5.46 6.80
C PRO A 28 -6.54 3.94 6.72
N LEU A 29 -6.64 3.39 5.51
CA LEU A 29 -6.45 1.96 5.29
C LEU A 29 -4.94 1.63 5.30
N LEU A 30 -4.40 1.37 6.49
CA LEU A 30 -3.07 0.81 6.67
C LEU A 30 -3.14 -0.71 6.71
N VAL A 31 -2.19 -1.39 6.09
CA VAL A 31 -2.06 -2.84 6.13
C VAL A 31 -0.65 -3.25 6.54
N VAL A 32 -0.50 -4.53 6.88
CA VAL A 32 0.79 -5.21 6.99
C VAL A 32 0.95 -6.12 5.78
N LEU A 33 2.10 -6.03 5.11
CA LEU A 33 2.40 -6.81 3.91
C LEU A 33 3.82 -7.35 3.94
N GLY A 34 4.02 -8.52 3.36
CA GLY A 34 5.36 -9.05 3.11
C GLY A 34 6.01 -8.26 1.96
N ILE A 35 7.16 -7.66 2.21
CA ILE A 35 8.00 -6.98 1.22
C ILE A 35 9.35 -7.68 1.21
N ASP A 36 9.63 -8.39 0.11
CA ASP A 36 10.67 -9.40 0.01
C ASP A 36 10.65 -10.36 1.23
N LYS A 37 11.63 -10.27 2.13
CA LYS A 37 11.79 -11.16 3.28
C LYS A 37 11.25 -10.59 4.60
N TYR A 38 10.62 -9.41 4.58
CA TYR A 38 10.17 -8.71 5.80
C TYR A 38 8.68 -8.44 5.78
N ASP A 39 8.03 -8.57 6.93
CA ASP A 39 6.71 -7.99 7.13
C ASP A 39 6.85 -6.50 7.44
N VAL A 40 6.31 -5.67 6.55
CA VAL A 40 6.34 -4.21 6.67
C VAL A 40 4.96 -3.74 7.14
N THR A 41 4.96 -3.04 8.27
CA THR A 41 3.77 -2.39 8.83
C THR A 41 3.59 -0.99 8.26
N LYS A 42 2.44 -0.36 8.54
CA LYS A 42 2.11 1.01 8.10
C LYS A 42 2.26 1.18 6.58
N VAL A 43 1.76 0.20 5.83
CA VAL A 43 1.63 0.30 4.36
C VAL A 43 0.29 0.94 4.07
N LEU A 44 0.31 2.18 3.55
CA LEU A 44 -0.90 2.90 3.20
C LEU A 44 -1.44 2.43 1.85
N ILE A 45 -2.72 2.05 1.81
CA ILE A 45 -3.45 1.82 0.57
C ILE A 45 -4.05 3.14 0.11
N ASP A 46 -3.56 3.66 -1.03
CA ASP A 46 -3.99 4.94 -1.57
C ASP A 46 -4.53 4.78 -3.00
N THR A 47 -5.85 4.74 -3.14
CA THR A 47 -6.53 4.65 -4.43
C THR A 47 -6.37 5.91 -5.29
N GLY A 48 -5.91 7.03 -4.70
CA GLY A 48 -5.61 8.28 -5.41
C GLY A 48 -4.18 8.34 -5.95
N SER A 49 -3.28 7.46 -5.51
CA SER A 49 -1.89 7.49 -5.95
C SER A 49 -1.71 6.77 -7.30
N SER A 50 -1.02 7.42 -8.23
CA SER A 50 -0.63 6.87 -9.53
C SER A 50 0.71 6.13 -9.51
N VAL A 51 1.38 6.09 -8.35
CA VAL A 51 2.67 5.44 -8.13
C VAL A 51 2.67 4.65 -6.83
N ASP A 52 3.47 3.60 -6.77
CA ASP A 52 3.83 2.96 -5.51
C ASP A 52 5.08 3.64 -4.96
N ILE A 53 5.10 3.96 -3.67
CA ILE A 53 6.17 4.71 -3.01
C ILE A 53 6.73 3.90 -1.85
N ILE A 54 8.06 3.86 -1.73
CA ILE A 54 8.75 3.39 -0.53
C ILE A 54 9.65 4.51 -0.01
N PHE A 55 9.61 4.74 1.30
CA PHE A 55 10.47 5.75 1.90
C PHE A 55 11.88 5.19 2.07
N ARG A 56 12.88 6.03 1.81
CA ARG A 56 14.31 5.65 1.88
C ARG A 56 14.67 5.04 3.23
N GLU A 57 14.12 5.57 4.33
CA GLU A 57 14.34 5.04 5.68
C GLU A 57 13.83 3.60 5.84
N THR A 58 12.72 3.25 5.16
CA THR A 58 12.19 1.88 5.14
C THR A 58 13.19 0.91 4.51
N LEU A 59 13.80 1.27 3.38
CA LEU A 59 14.83 0.44 2.72
C LEU A 59 16.03 0.20 3.65
N VAL A 60 16.48 1.25 4.35
CA VAL A 60 17.57 1.15 5.32
C VAL A 60 17.21 0.21 6.47
N LYS A 61 15.99 0.32 7.01
CA LYS A 61 15.50 -0.58 8.09
C LYS A 61 15.37 -2.04 7.63
N MET A 62 15.04 -2.25 6.35
CA MET A 62 15.03 -3.58 5.73
C MET A 62 16.44 -4.09 5.39
N GLY A 63 17.49 -3.30 5.59
CA GLY A 63 18.86 -3.67 5.22
C GLY A 63 19.05 -3.84 3.71
N ILE A 64 18.24 -3.17 2.90
CA ILE A 64 18.40 -3.12 1.44
C ILE A 64 19.50 -2.11 1.11
N ASP A 65 20.47 -2.52 0.28
CA ASP A 65 21.52 -1.61 -0.17
C ASP A 65 20.92 -0.54 -1.08
N LEU A 66 21.19 0.73 -0.76
CA LEU A 66 20.71 1.84 -1.56
C LEU A 66 21.40 1.94 -2.91
N ASN A 67 22.50 1.21 -3.13
CA ASN A 67 23.10 1.03 -4.45
C ASN A 67 22.17 0.26 -5.43
N ASP A 68 21.21 -0.52 -4.92
CA ASP A 68 20.21 -1.20 -5.74
C ASP A 68 19.11 -0.25 -6.25
N VAL A 69 19.05 0.98 -5.71
CA VAL A 69 18.13 2.01 -6.17
C VAL A 69 18.65 2.61 -7.47
N LYS A 70 17.88 2.45 -8.55
CA LYS A 70 18.21 3.05 -9.84
C LYS A 70 17.93 4.55 -9.78
N PRO A 71 18.95 5.43 -9.93
CA PRO A 71 18.77 6.87 -9.80
C PRO A 71 17.73 7.40 -10.79
N SER A 72 17.01 8.44 -10.38
CA SER A 72 16.04 9.13 -11.22
C SER A 72 16.03 10.62 -10.93
N THR A 73 15.72 11.42 -11.93
CA THR A 73 15.52 12.88 -11.82
C THR A 73 14.03 13.25 -11.87
N ARG A 74 13.14 12.26 -11.77
CA ARG A 74 11.69 12.48 -11.81
C ARG A 74 11.20 13.13 -10.54
N THR A 75 10.14 13.93 -10.69
CA THR A 75 9.44 14.58 -9.58
C THR A 75 8.07 13.96 -9.44
N LEU A 76 7.66 13.67 -8.21
CA LEU A 76 6.28 13.35 -7.86
C LEU A 76 5.58 14.62 -7.44
N THR A 77 4.41 14.89 -8.02
CA THR A 77 3.59 16.04 -7.66
C THR A 77 2.28 15.54 -7.06
N GLY A 78 2.01 15.92 -5.83
CA GLY A 78 0.77 15.62 -5.13
C GLY A 78 -0.37 16.57 -5.53
N PHE A 79 -1.60 16.20 -5.20
CA PHE A 79 -2.79 17.01 -5.48
C PHE A 79 -2.79 18.39 -4.81
N ASN A 80 -2.02 18.55 -3.73
CA ASN A 80 -1.80 19.83 -3.06
C ASN A 80 -0.78 20.73 -3.79
N GLY A 81 -0.27 20.33 -4.96
CA GLY A 81 0.77 21.03 -5.72
C GLY A 81 2.19 20.84 -5.17
N SER A 82 2.35 20.20 -4.00
CA SER A 82 3.67 19.87 -3.47
C SER A 82 4.37 18.90 -4.41
N SER A 83 5.67 19.12 -4.60
CA SER A 83 6.48 18.34 -5.52
C SER A 83 7.75 17.89 -4.83
N GLU A 84 8.12 16.62 -5.02
CA GLU A 84 9.33 16.04 -4.45
C GLU A 84 10.09 15.25 -5.51
N VAL A 85 11.40 15.50 -5.61
CA VAL A 85 12.30 14.73 -6.50
C VAL A 85 12.53 13.37 -5.87
N ILE A 86 12.26 12.30 -6.61
CA ILE A 86 12.50 10.94 -6.12
C ILE A 86 14.00 10.64 -6.18
N ALA A 87 14.50 9.90 -5.18
CA ALA A 87 15.90 9.44 -5.18
C ALA A 87 16.14 8.44 -6.33
N GLY A 88 15.12 7.66 -6.68
CA GLY A 88 15.22 6.67 -7.73
C GLY A 88 14.05 5.70 -7.73
N THR A 89 14.26 4.53 -8.34
CA THR A 89 13.26 3.45 -8.36
C THR A 89 13.89 2.12 -8.02
N ILE A 90 13.12 1.26 -7.34
CA ILE A 90 13.53 -0.09 -6.95
C ILE A 90 12.41 -1.08 -7.24
N ARG A 91 12.74 -2.34 -7.50
CA ARG A 91 11.76 -3.41 -7.68
C ARG A 91 11.86 -4.38 -6.50
N LEU A 92 10.75 -4.57 -5.78
CA LEU A 92 10.66 -5.47 -4.64
C LEU A 92 9.46 -6.40 -4.81
N SER A 93 9.52 -7.59 -4.21
CA SER A 93 8.39 -8.52 -4.18
C SER A 93 7.41 -8.10 -3.10
N VAL A 94 6.12 -8.00 -3.45
CA VAL A 94 5.04 -7.76 -2.50
C VAL A 94 4.20 -9.02 -2.38
N HIS A 95 4.05 -9.51 -1.16
CA HIS A 95 3.36 -10.73 -0.78
C HIS A 95 2.09 -10.37 0.01
N ALA A 96 0.92 -10.69 -0.56
CA ALA A 96 -0.37 -10.42 0.03
C ALA A 96 -1.27 -11.65 -0.08
N CYS A 97 -1.64 -12.27 1.04
CA CYS A 97 -2.59 -13.40 1.09
C CYS A 97 -2.25 -14.54 0.10
N GLY A 98 -0.96 -14.88 -0.04
CA GLY A 98 -0.47 -15.91 -0.97
C GLY A 98 -0.27 -15.46 -2.43
N VAL A 99 -0.64 -14.22 -2.77
CA VAL A 99 -0.38 -13.62 -4.08
C VAL A 99 0.91 -12.81 -4.02
N THR A 100 1.79 -13.02 -5.00
CA THR A 100 3.06 -12.29 -5.12
C THR A 100 3.09 -11.46 -6.40
N ARG A 101 3.54 -10.20 -6.28
CA ARG A 101 3.79 -9.29 -7.42
C ARG A 101 5.12 -8.57 -7.23
N THR A 102 5.91 -8.50 -8.30
CA THR A 102 7.06 -7.59 -8.33
C THR A 102 6.56 -6.18 -8.58
N VAL A 103 6.75 -5.30 -7.60
CA VAL A 103 6.29 -3.91 -7.63
C VAL A 103 7.45 -2.99 -7.87
N LYS A 104 7.28 -2.00 -8.75
CA LYS A 104 8.26 -0.94 -8.96
C LYS A 104 7.90 0.23 -8.06
N PHE A 105 8.68 0.45 -7.02
CA PHE A 105 8.54 1.58 -6.12
C PHE A 105 9.34 2.79 -6.59
N SER A 106 8.77 3.97 -6.38
CA SER A 106 9.50 5.23 -6.37
C SER A 106 10.07 5.45 -4.97
N VAL A 107 11.36 5.72 -4.88
CA VAL A 107 12.06 5.90 -3.60
C VAL A 107 12.05 7.38 -3.25
N VAL A 108 11.42 7.70 -2.12
CA VAL A 108 11.23 9.08 -1.65
C VAL A 108 12.07 9.33 -0.40
N GLY A 109 12.69 10.51 -0.33
CA GLY A 109 13.64 10.87 0.73
C GLY A 109 13.00 11.57 1.94
N SER A 110 11.85 12.19 1.75
CA SER A 110 11.11 12.86 2.81
C SER A 110 10.71 11.90 3.93
N LYS A 111 10.52 12.47 5.13
CA LYS A 111 10.00 11.72 6.27
C LYS A 111 8.48 11.64 6.15
N ALA A 112 7.95 10.44 6.30
CA ALA A 112 6.52 10.19 6.38
C ALA A 112 6.22 9.29 7.59
N PRO A 113 5.00 9.39 8.14
CA PRO A 113 4.65 8.59 9.31
C PRO A 113 4.38 7.10 8.92
N TYR A 114 4.17 6.81 7.64
CA TYR A 114 4.00 5.48 7.05
C TYR A 114 5.24 5.04 6.25
N HIS A 115 5.42 3.74 6.06
CA HIS A 115 6.64 3.18 5.45
C HIS A 115 6.57 3.02 3.93
N ILE A 116 5.36 2.78 3.41
CA ILE A 116 5.07 2.52 2.00
C ILE A 116 3.70 3.12 1.67
N ILE A 117 3.53 3.60 0.44
CA ILE A 117 2.22 3.83 -0.19
C ILE A 117 2.09 2.83 -1.33
N LEU A 118 1.03 2.02 -1.32
CA LEU A 118 0.61 1.23 -2.47
C LEU A 118 -0.55 1.94 -3.16
N GLY A 119 -0.27 2.35 -4.38
CA GLY A 119 -1.18 3.09 -5.23
C GLY A 119 -2.01 2.19 -6.14
N THR A 120 -2.65 2.85 -7.10
CA THR A 120 -3.33 2.19 -8.22
C THR A 120 -2.45 1.21 -9.01
N PRO A 121 -1.12 1.37 -9.19
CA PRO A 121 -0.34 0.39 -9.96
C PRO A 121 -0.30 -0.99 -9.28
N TRP A 122 0.00 -1.07 -7.98
CA TRP A 122 -0.08 -2.35 -7.26
C TRP A 122 -1.52 -2.87 -7.21
N LEU A 123 -2.49 -2.02 -6.84
CA LEU A 123 -3.90 -2.41 -6.74
C LEU A 123 -4.41 -3.03 -8.05
N HIS A 124 -4.13 -2.41 -9.20
CA HIS A 124 -4.52 -2.93 -10.51
C HIS A 124 -3.77 -4.20 -10.89
N SER A 125 -2.50 -4.34 -10.48
CA SER A 125 -1.69 -5.55 -10.75
C SER A 125 -2.23 -6.81 -10.08
N VAL A 126 -2.95 -6.66 -8.96
CA VAL A 126 -3.67 -7.75 -8.28
C VAL A 126 -5.18 -7.68 -8.48
N ARG A 127 -5.69 -6.73 -9.28
CA ARG A 127 -7.13 -6.51 -9.50
C ARG A 127 -7.90 -6.30 -8.19
N ALA A 128 -7.29 -5.56 -7.27
CA ALA A 128 -7.81 -5.29 -5.95
C ALA A 128 -8.88 -4.21 -5.94
N ILE A 129 -9.81 -4.36 -5.00
CA ILE A 129 -10.76 -3.33 -4.58
C ILE A 129 -10.46 -3.03 -3.11
N ALA A 130 -10.11 -1.78 -2.82
CA ALA A 130 -9.93 -1.29 -1.47
C ALA A 130 -11.25 -0.72 -0.94
N SER A 131 -11.62 -1.07 0.30
CA SER A 131 -12.74 -0.45 0.99
C SER A 131 -12.27 0.11 2.32
N THR A 132 -12.26 1.42 2.42
CA THR A 132 -11.96 2.12 3.68
C THR A 132 -13.05 1.87 4.71
N TYR A 133 -14.33 1.80 4.33
CA TYR A 133 -15.43 1.49 5.26
C TYR A 133 -15.30 0.10 5.91
N HIS A 134 -14.95 -0.92 5.11
CA HIS A 134 -14.76 -2.29 5.64
C HIS A 134 -13.34 -2.54 6.17
N GLN A 135 -12.47 -1.52 6.13
CA GLN A 135 -11.05 -1.58 6.49
C GLN A 135 -10.35 -2.81 5.91
N CYS A 136 -10.50 -3.04 4.60
CA CYS A 136 -9.83 -4.16 3.93
C CYS A 136 -9.64 -3.95 2.43
N VAL A 137 -8.74 -4.73 1.85
CA VAL A 137 -8.54 -4.86 0.41
C VAL A 137 -8.92 -6.27 0.00
N LYS A 138 -9.76 -6.40 -1.03
CA LYS A 138 -10.13 -7.69 -1.62
C LYS A 138 -9.58 -7.83 -3.02
N PHE A 139 -9.08 -9.02 -3.37
CA PHE A 139 -8.57 -9.32 -4.71
C PHE A 139 -8.67 -10.81 -5.03
N PRO A 140 -8.62 -11.22 -6.32
CA PRO A 140 -8.63 -12.63 -6.69
C PRO A 140 -7.33 -13.34 -6.26
N GLY A 141 -7.49 -14.50 -5.63
CA GLY A 141 -6.41 -15.42 -5.31
C GLY A 141 -6.02 -16.30 -6.49
N SER A 142 -4.87 -16.98 -6.38
CA SER A 142 -4.41 -17.98 -7.37
C SER A 142 -5.32 -19.20 -7.44
N ASP A 143 -6.05 -19.50 -6.37
CA ASP A 143 -7.03 -20.57 -6.22
C ASP A 143 -8.45 -20.17 -6.65
N ARG A 144 -8.61 -19.00 -7.31
CA ARG A 144 -9.89 -18.39 -7.71
C ARG A 144 -10.78 -17.98 -6.52
N SER A 145 -10.31 -18.09 -5.28
CA SER A 145 -11.01 -17.56 -4.13
C SER A 145 -10.76 -16.06 -4.03
N VAL A 146 -11.72 -15.30 -3.50
CA VAL A 146 -11.43 -13.92 -3.08
C VAL A 146 -10.52 -13.96 -1.86
N LYS A 147 -9.42 -13.21 -1.90
CA LYS A 147 -8.53 -12.96 -0.75
C LYS A 147 -8.91 -11.64 -0.11
N THR A 148 -8.87 -11.59 1.22
CA THR A 148 -9.16 -10.38 2.00
C THR A 148 -7.94 -10.04 2.85
N LEU A 149 -7.32 -8.90 2.55
CA LEU A 149 -6.25 -8.29 3.35
C LEU A 149 -6.89 -7.28 4.30
N LYS A 150 -6.87 -7.57 5.60
CA LYS A 150 -7.46 -6.71 6.64
C LYS A 150 -6.54 -5.54 6.97
N GLY A 151 -7.14 -4.40 7.24
CA GLY A 151 -6.48 -3.19 7.70
C GLY A 151 -6.13 -3.26 9.19
N ASP A 152 -5.11 -2.50 9.57
CA ASP A 152 -4.64 -2.33 10.95
C ASP A 152 -5.10 -0.97 11.47
N GLN A 153 -6.31 -0.94 12.05
CA GLN A 153 -6.89 0.28 12.62
C GLN A 153 -6.09 0.83 13.80
N GLN A 154 -5.41 -0.03 14.56
CA GLN A 154 -4.61 0.42 15.69
C GLN A 154 -3.41 1.22 15.18
N ALA A 155 -2.67 0.67 14.20
CA ALA A 155 -1.58 1.39 13.56
C ALA A 155 -2.06 2.70 12.91
N ALA A 156 -3.25 2.72 12.31
CA ALA A 156 -3.84 3.91 11.70
C ALA A 156 -4.10 5.02 12.73
N ARG A 157 -4.60 4.67 13.91
CA ARG A 157 -4.87 5.64 15.00
C ARG A 157 -3.58 6.15 15.64
N ASP A 158 -2.61 5.27 15.86
CA ASP A 158 -1.30 5.65 16.39
C ASP A 158 -0.60 6.64 15.45
N LEU A 159 -0.76 6.44 14.13
CA LEU A 159 -0.26 7.33 13.09
C LEU A 159 -0.88 8.74 13.17
N LEU A 160 -2.21 8.81 13.32
CA LEU A 160 -2.93 10.08 13.43
C LEU A 160 -2.47 10.87 14.67
N ILE A 161 -2.32 10.20 15.81
CA ILE A 161 -1.82 10.83 17.05
C ILE A 161 -0.41 11.37 16.86
N ALA A 162 0.48 10.61 16.22
CA ALA A 162 1.84 11.05 15.94
C ALA A 162 1.87 12.27 15.00
N THR A 163 1.03 12.26 13.95
CA THR A 163 0.97 13.35 12.97
C THR A 163 0.49 14.66 13.59
N VAL A 164 -0.53 14.61 14.46
CA VAL A 164 -1.02 15.80 15.18
C VAL A 164 0.05 16.38 16.12
N LYS A 165 0.89 15.55 16.73
CA LYS A 165 2.01 16.03 17.57
C LYS A 165 3.09 16.72 16.74
N ILE A 166 3.43 16.19 15.56
CA ILE A 166 4.43 16.78 14.65
C ILE A 166 3.96 18.13 14.10
N GLN A 167 2.67 18.30 13.82
CA GLN A 167 2.13 19.59 13.35
C GLN A 167 2.07 20.68 14.43
N ARG A 168 2.21 20.31 15.71
CA ARG A 168 2.15 21.22 16.86
C ARG A 168 3.52 21.56 17.46
N SER A 169 4.60 20.95 16.95
CA SER A 169 5.99 21.20 17.36
C SER A 169 6.71 22.08 16.34
#